data_AF-A0A959CF17-F1
#
_entry.id   AF-A0A959CF17-F1
#
_cell.length_a   1.000
_cell.length_b   1.000
_cell.length_c   1.000
_cell.angle_alpha   90.00
_cell.angle_beta   90.00
_cell.angle_gamma   90.00
#
_symmetry.space_group_name_H-M   'P 1'
#
loop_
_entity.id
_entity.type
_entity.pdbx_description
1 polymer ?
#
loop_
_entity_poly.entity_id
_entity_poly.type
_entity_poly.pdbx_seq_one_letter_code
_entity_poly.pdbx_strand_id
1 'polypeptide(L)'
;MSNNEGDNRDFTTCLSGNIRFLRKSRQWSQEELARHLNVKRSNIAAYESKNVEPRLSLLLKMAKLFNVDMAELIHTDISRAGAVEKPFKAPPATASEDTLQVSEDIDEEVLGEFVERSVSIRKMLEGFKVFYQFKRERQEMEGFGNGKPNIDIENFLNLIEHMLSLNEAVIKILDKTHREQKA
;
A
#
# COMPACT_ATOMS: atom_id res chain seq x y z
N MET A 1 -15.94 -44.64 26.99
CA MET A 1 -16.46 -43.32 26.59
C MET A 1 -15.36 -42.30 26.91
N SER A 2 -14.47 -42.07 25.94
CA SER A 2 -13.56 -40.93 25.98
C SER A 2 -13.69 -40.28 24.62
N ASN A 3 -14.47 -39.19 24.58
CA ASN A 3 -14.71 -38.45 23.36
C ASN A 3 -13.39 -37.82 22.93
N ASN A 4 -12.86 -38.36 21.84
CA ASN A 4 -11.81 -37.77 21.03
C ASN A 4 -12.44 -36.57 20.31
N GLU A 5 -12.52 -35.43 21.00
CA GLU A 5 -12.85 -34.15 20.37
C GLU A 5 -11.68 -33.77 19.48
N GLY A 6 -11.82 -34.16 18.21
CA GLY A 6 -10.91 -33.82 17.14
C GLY A 6 -10.67 -32.32 17.13
N ASP A 7 -9.41 -31.99 17.41
CA ASP A 7 -8.71 -30.76 17.13
C ASP A 7 -9.09 -30.22 15.74
N ASN A 8 -10.18 -29.46 15.69
CA ASN A 8 -10.61 -28.70 14.52
C ASN A 8 -9.68 -27.48 14.42
N ARG A 9 -8.46 -27.72 13.95
CA ARG A 9 -7.53 -26.66 13.55
C ARG A 9 -8.11 -25.94 12.35
N ASP A 10 -8.95 -24.95 12.64
CA ASP A 10 -9.39 -23.94 11.69
C ASP A 10 -8.16 -23.41 10.95
N PHE A 11 -8.21 -23.39 9.61
CA PHE A 11 -7.22 -22.79 8.71
C PHE A 11 -7.18 -21.26 8.88
N THR A 12 -6.79 -20.84 10.08
CA THR A 12 -6.69 -19.46 10.51
C THR A 12 -5.37 -18.94 9.95
N THR A 13 -5.44 -18.02 8.99
CA THR A 13 -4.27 -17.29 8.52
C THR A 13 -3.51 -16.67 9.70
N CYS A 14 -2.18 -16.58 9.59
CA CYS A 14 -1.34 -16.04 10.64
C CYS A 14 -1.85 -14.67 11.15
N LEU A 15 -2.29 -13.81 10.23
CA LEU A 15 -2.94 -12.53 10.50
C LEU A 15 -4.19 -12.65 11.41
N SER A 16 -5.12 -13.55 11.09
CA SER A 16 -6.37 -13.68 11.85
C SER A 16 -6.13 -14.19 13.27
N GLY A 17 -5.17 -15.10 13.44
CA GLY A 17 -4.68 -15.57 14.74
C GLY A 17 -4.04 -14.43 15.55
N ASN A 18 -3.17 -13.65 14.91
CA ASN A 18 -2.49 -12.51 15.54
C ASN A 18 -3.45 -11.42 15.99
N ILE A 19 -4.44 -11.04 15.18
CA ILE A 19 -5.47 -10.06 15.56
C ILE A 19 -6.20 -10.51 16.83
N ARG A 20 -6.62 -11.79 16.86
CA ARG A 20 -7.31 -12.37 18.01
C ARG A 20 -6.42 -12.40 19.26
N PHE A 21 -5.15 -12.78 19.10
CA PHE A 21 -4.18 -12.83 20.19
C PHE A 21 -3.91 -11.43 20.77
N LEU A 22 -3.56 -10.45 19.92
CA LEU A 22 -3.26 -9.07 20.33
C LEU A 22 -4.47 -8.38 20.97
N ARG A 23 -5.68 -8.67 20.49
CA ARG A 23 -6.90 -8.19 21.13
C ARG A 23 -7.05 -8.73 22.55
N LYS A 24 -6.86 -10.04 22.72
CA LYS A 24 -6.98 -10.72 24.01
C LYS A 24 -5.88 -10.31 24.99
N SER A 25 -4.65 -10.07 24.53
CA SER A 25 -3.56 -9.60 25.39
C SER A 25 -3.84 -8.22 25.99
N ARG A 26 -4.65 -7.40 25.31
CA ARG A 26 -5.17 -6.11 25.80
C ARG A 26 -6.51 -6.21 26.53
N GLN A 27 -7.02 -7.43 26.76
CA GLN A 27 -8.31 -7.69 27.40
C GLN A 27 -9.52 -7.03 26.70
N TRP A 28 -9.43 -6.80 25.39
CA TRP A 28 -10.50 -6.18 24.63
C TRP A 28 -11.50 -7.20 24.09
N SER A 29 -12.77 -6.85 24.11
CA SER A 29 -13.83 -7.49 23.34
C SER A 29 -13.72 -7.12 21.84
N GLN A 30 -14.38 -7.89 20.98
CA GLN A 30 -14.46 -7.57 19.54
C GLN A 30 -15.10 -6.20 19.30
N GLU A 31 -16.04 -5.80 20.17
CA GLU A 31 -16.71 -4.49 20.11
C GLU A 31 -15.75 -3.35 20.45
N GLU A 32 -14.90 -3.53 21.47
CA GLU A 32 -13.90 -2.52 21.86
C GLU A 32 -12.83 -2.35 20.79
N LEU A 33 -12.31 -3.44 20.23
CA LEU A 33 -11.35 -3.35 19.12
C LEU A 33 -11.99 -2.64 17.91
N ALA A 34 -13.26 -2.95 17.62
CA ALA A 34 -13.99 -2.29 16.54
C ALA A 34 -14.11 -0.78 16.77
N ARG A 35 -14.37 -0.37 18.03
CA ARG A 35 -14.42 1.04 18.44
C ARG A 35 -13.07 1.73 18.27
N HIS A 36 -11.96 1.11 18.71
CA HIS A 36 -10.62 1.66 18.53
C HIS A 36 -10.23 1.85 17.06
N LEU A 37 -10.73 0.99 16.18
CA LEU A 37 -10.43 1.02 14.75
C LEU A 37 -11.48 1.77 13.91
N ASN A 38 -12.55 2.27 14.54
CA ASN A 38 -13.71 2.89 13.91
C ASN A 38 -14.34 2.02 12.80
N VAL A 39 -14.64 0.77 13.13
CA VAL A 39 -15.32 -0.21 12.25
C VAL A 39 -16.47 -0.87 12.98
N LYS A 40 -17.31 -1.63 12.25
CA LYS A 40 -18.37 -2.44 12.86
C LYS A 40 -17.78 -3.68 13.54
N ARG A 41 -18.35 -4.11 14.67
CA ARG A 41 -17.98 -5.36 15.35
C ARG A 41 -18.00 -6.58 14.43
N SER A 42 -18.96 -6.65 13.51
CA SER A 42 -19.06 -7.71 12.51
C SER A 42 -17.78 -7.85 11.67
N ASN A 43 -17.07 -6.75 11.40
CA ASN A 43 -15.83 -6.76 10.64
C ASN A 43 -14.73 -7.44 11.44
N ILE A 44 -14.56 -7.08 12.72
CA ILE A 44 -13.58 -7.73 13.61
C ILE A 44 -13.85 -9.22 13.72
N ALA A 45 -15.12 -9.61 13.91
CA ALA A 45 -15.50 -11.02 13.94
C ALA A 45 -15.16 -11.76 12.64
N ALA A 46 -15.35 -11.11 11.48
CA ALA A 46 -15.00 -11.68 10.18
C ALA A 46 -13.47 -11.81 10.00
N TYR A 47 -12.69 -10.82 10.43
CA TYR A 47 -11.23 -10.86 10.36
C TYR A 47 -10.64 -11.96 11.25
N GLU A 48 -11.23 -12.22 12.41
CA GLU A 48 -10.74 -13.26 13.34
C GLU A 48 -11.18 -14.69 12.98
N SER A 49 -12.29 -14.85 12.24
CA SER A 49 -12.98 -16.16 12.16
C SER A 49 -13.40 -16.60 10.76
N LYS A 50 -13.44 -15.71 9.76
CA LYS A 50 -14.03 -15.98 8.43
C LYS A 50 -13.02 -15.88 7.28
N ASN A 51 -11.73 -15.86 7.59
CA ASN A 51 -10.66 -15.69 6.60
C ASN A 51 -10.88 -14.48 5.67
N VAL A 52 -11.53 -13.43 6.19
CA VAL A 52 -11.71 -12.16 5.49
C VAL A 52 -10.51 -11.30 5.77
N GLU A 53 -9.87 -10.78 4.73
CA GLU A 53 -8.70 -9.93 4.89
C GLU A 53 -9.10 -8.46 5.13
N PRO A 54 -8.53 -7.79 6.15
CA PRO A 54 -8.69 -6.35 6.33
C PRO A 54 -8.12 -5.59 5.13
N ARG A 55 -8.73 -4.45 4.78
CA ARG A 55 -8.11 -3.53 3.81
C ARG A 55 -6.78 -3.01 4.36
N LEU A 56 -5.81 -2.75 3.48
CA LEU A 56 -4.48 -2.27 3.85
C LEU A 56 -4.49 -1.07 4.82
N SER A 57 -5.38 -0.10 4.60
CA SER A 57 -5.51 1.06 5.50
C SER A 57 -5.94 0.69 6.92
N LEU A 58 -6.78 -0.33 7.06
CA LEU A 58 -7.21 -0.85 8.37
C LEU A 58 -6.12 -1.70 9.00
N LEU A 59 -5.40 -2.48 8.20
CA LEU A 59 -4.25 -3.27 8.66
C LEU A 59 -3.15 -2.35 9.21
N LEU A 60 -2.86 -1.23 8.55
CA LEU A 60 -1.94 -0.20 9.06
C LEU A 60 -2.43 0.41 10.38
N LYS A 61 -3.74 0.64 10.54
CA LYS A 61 -4.31 1.09 11.82
C LYS A 61 -4.16 0.05 12.92
N MET A 62 -4.34 -1.23 12.61
CA MET A 62 -4.12 -2.33 13.55
C MET A 62 -2.65 -2.40 13.98
N ALA A 63 -1.72 -2.36 13.03
CA ALA A 63 -0.28 -2.35 13.29
C ALA A 63 0.11 -1.19 14.23
N LYS A 64 -0.38 0.02 13.94
CA LYS A 64 -0.22 1.20 14.82
C LYS A 64 -0.84 1.00 16.20
N LEU A 65 -2.10 0.55 16.26
CA LEU A 65 -2.85 0.38 17.50
C LEU A 65 -2.15 -0.61 18.43
N PHE A 66 -1.71 -1.74 17.88
CA PHE A 66 -1.02 -2.79 18.63
C PHE A 66 0.46 -2.54 18.83
N ASN A 67 1.02 -1.52 18.19
CA ASN A 67 2.45 -1.22 18.14
C ASN A 67 3.27 -2.43 17.66
N VAL A 68 2.88 -3.01 16.54
CA VAL A 68 3.54 -4.15 15.90
C VAL A 68 3.90 -3.81 14.47
N ASP A 69 5.05 -4.30 14.01
CA ASP A 69 5.45 -4.20 12.61
C ASP A 69 4.43 -4.88 11.69
N MET A 70 4.25 -4.33 10.49
CA MET A 70 3.27 -4.84 9.54
C MET A 70 3.65 -6.24 9.04
N ALA A 71 4.94 -6.50 8.77
CA ALA A 71 5.37 -7.82 8.30
C ALA A 71 5.24 -8.86 9.42
N GLU A 72 5.54 -8.49 10.67
CA GLU A 72 5.32 -9.37 11.83
C GLU A 72 3.84 -9.71 12.01
N LEU A 73 2.95 -8.72 11.93
CA LEU A 73 1.50 -8.91 12.05
C LEU A 73 0.93 -9.88 11.02
N ILE A 74 1.50 -9.94 9.81
CA ILE A 74 0.99 -10.73 8.68
C ILE A 74 1.65 -12.12 8.61
N HIS A 75 2.97 -12.19 8.79
CA HIS A 75 3.76 -13.38 8.45
C HIS A 75 4.26 -14.18 9.65
N THR A 76 4.22 -13.63 10.86
CA THR A 76 4.79 -14.27 12.06
C THR A 76 3.70 -14.64 13.04
N ASP A 77 3.69 -15.88 13.54
CA ASP A 77 2.73 -16.30 14.55
C ASP A 77 3.13 -15.74 15.94
N ILE A 78 2.61 -14.55 16.25
CA ILE A 78 2.92 -13.81 17.48
C ILE A 78 2.44 -14.60 18.71
N SER A 79 1.39 -15.41 18.57
CA SER A 79 0.87 -16.22 19.67
C SER A 79 1.89 -17.28 20.12
N ARG A 80 2.72 -17.77 19.20
CA ARG A 80 3.80 -18.72 19.49
C ARG A 80 5.06 -18.05 20.00
N ALA A 81 5.38 -16.85 19.51
CA ALA A 81 6.49 -16.05 20.02
C ALA A 81 6.24 -15.50 21.44
N GLY A 82 4.97 -15.34 21.81
CA GLY A 82 4.54 -14.92 23.15
C GLY A 82 4.61 -13.40 23.39
N ALA A 83 5.27 -12.65 22.52
CA ALA A 83 5.35 -11.20 22.56
C ALA A 83 5.53 -10.61 21.15
N VAL A 84 5.28 -9.31 21.03
CA VAL A 84 5.63 -8.53 19.83
C VAL A 84 7.14 -8.29 19.86
N GLU A 85 7.86 -8.71 18.83
CA GLU A 85 9.31 -8.55 18.73
C GLU A 85 9.70 -7.21 18.10
N LYS A 86 8.97 -6.77 17.08
CA LYS A 86 9.25 -5.55 16.31
C LYS A 86 8.10 -4.55 16.50
N PRO A 87 8.38 -3.38 17.10
CA PRO A 87 7.37 -2.35 17.25
C PRO A 87 7.00 -1.73 15.90
N PHE A 88 5.82 -1.14 15.82
CA PHE A 88 5.41 -0.41 14.64
C PHE A 88 6.36 0.77 14.39
N LYS A 89 7.07 0.75 13.27
CA LYS A 89 7.83 1.91 12.79
C LYS A 89 6.94 2.69 11.84
N ALA A 90 6.52 3.88 12.26
CA ALA A 90 5.94 4.82 11.31
C ALA A 90 6.98 5.07 10.20
N PRO A 91 6.55 5.17 8.93
CA PRO A 91 7.41 5.77 7.91
C PRO A 91 7.93 7.09 8.50
N PRO A 92 9.26 7.35 8.46
CA PRO A 92 9.80 8.55 9.06
C PRO A 92 9.03 9.75 8.51
N ALA A 93 8.45 10.56 9.41
CA ALA A 93 7.67 11.75 9.03
C ALA A 93 8.51 12.74 8.21
N THR A 94 9.83 12.60 8.33
CA THR A 94 10.83 13.04 7.38
C THR A 94 11.18 11.86 6.48
N ALA A 95 10.47 11.70 5.37
CA ALA A 95 11.15 11.27 4.15
C ALA A 95 12.06 12.44 3.72
N SER A 96 13.04 12.79 4.57
CA SER A 96 14.21 13.53 4.15
C SER A 96 14.96 12.55 3.28
N GLU A 97 14.70 12.61 1.97
CA GLU A 97 15.55 12.15 0.88
C GLU A 97 16.54 11.06 1.31
N ASP A 98 16.04 9.95 1.86
CA ASP A 98 16.95 8.98 2.47
C ASP A 98 17.57 8.22 1.31
N THR A 99 18.87 8.36 1.29
CA THR A 99 19.69 8.35 0.10
C THR A 99 19.70 6.95 -0.47
N LEU A 100 19.12 6.76 -1.65
CA LEU A 100 19.48 5.67 -2.52
C LEU A 100 20.97 5.83 -2.83
N GLN A 101 21.82 5.13 -2.08
CA GLN A 101 23.23 4.98 -2.44
C GLN A 101 23.25 4.12 -3.71
N VAL A 102 23.22 4.79 -4.86
CA VAL A 102 23.39 4.13 -6.15
C VAL A 102 24.87 3.76 -6.26
N SER A 103 25.12 2.47 -6.48
CA SER A 103 26.46 1.92 -6.66
C SER A 103 27.15 2.53 -7.89
N GLU A 104 28.46 2.71 -7.75
CA GLU A 104 29.39 3.65 -8.41
C GLU A 104 29.52 3.73 -9.94
N ASP A 105 28.68 3.12 -10.78
CA ASP A 105 28.79 3.32 -12.24
C ASP A 105 27.40 3.34 -12.90
N ILE A 106 26.89 4.54 -13.17
CA ILE A 106 25.69 4.72 -14.00
C ILE A 106 26.15 5.08 -15.39
N ASP A 107 25.88 4.18 -16.34
CA ASP A 107 26.13 4.42 -17.76
C ASP A 107 25.28 5.61 -18.24
N GLU A 108 25.97 6.65 -18.72
CA GLU A 108 25.37 7.90 -19.21
C GLU A 108 24.46 7.64 -20.42
N GLU A 109 24.74 6.59 -21.21
CA GLU A 109 23.89 6.17 -22.33
C GLU A 109 22.55 5.60 -21.82
N VAL A 110 22.61 4.73 -20.81
CA VAL A 110 21.42 4.11 -20.19
C VAL A 110 20.54 5.17 -19.50
N LEU A 111 21.16 6.16 -18.85
CA LEU A 111 20.44 7.29 -18.28
C LEU A 111 19.78 8.15 -19.36
N GLY A 112 20.48 8.41 -20.46
CA GLY A 112 19.95 9.09 -21.64
C GLY A 112 18.69 8.40 -22.18
N GLU A 113 18.76 7.08 -22.41
CA GLU A 113 17.59 6.30 -22.85
C GLU A 113 16.41 6.39 -21.87
N PHE A 114 16.69 6.33 -20.57
CA PHE A 114 15.66 6.42 -19.55
C PHE A 114 14.95 7.77 -19.54
N VAL A 115 15.70 8.86 -19.68
CA VAL A 115 15.17 10.22 -19.81
C VAL A 115 14.31 10.34 -21.06
N GLU A 116 14.79 9.87 -22.21
CA GLU A 116 14.04 9.93 -23.47
C GLU A 116 12.73 9.14 -23.44
N ARG A 117 12.75 7.92 -22.86
CA ARG A 117 11.53 7.12 -22.66
C ARG A 117 10.56 7.83 -21.72
N SER A 118 11.05 8.41 -20.62
CA SER A 118 10.21 9.15 -19.67
C SER A 118 9.55 10.38 -20.29
N VAL A 119 10.28 11.13 -21.13
CA VAL A 119 9.73 12.26 -21.90
C VAL A 119 8.68 11.78 -22.90
N SER A 120 8.93 10.67 -23.60
CA SER A 120 8.00 10.10 -24.58
C SER A 120 6.68 9.66 -23.94
N ILE A 121 6.75 8.97 -22.79
CA ILE A 121 5.56 8.55 -22.04
C ILE A 121 4.77 9.75 -21.54
N ARG A 122 5.43 10.81 -21.07
CA ARG A 122 4.76 12.05 -20.66
C ARG A 122 4.02 12.71 -21.80
N LYS A 123 4.64 12.84 -22.98
CA LYS A 123 4.01 13.41 -24.17
C LYS A 123 2.79 12.59 -24.59
N MET A 124 2.91 11.27 -24.55
CA MET A 124 1.81 10.35 -24.84
C MET A 124 0.66 10.54 -23.83
N LEU A 125 0.96 10.57 -22.53
CA LEU A 125 -0.02 10.80 -21.48
C LEU A 125 -0.76 12.12 -21.66
N GLU A 126 -0.05 13.20 -21.97
CA GLU A 126 -0.66 14.51 -22.20
C GLU A 126 -1.62 14.49 -23.39
N GLY A 127 -1.20 13.87 -24.50
CA GLY A 127 -2.08 13.64 -25.65
C GLY A 127 -3.33 12.83 -25.30
N PHE A 128 -3.17 11.76 -24.50
CA PHE A 128 -4.30 10.96 -24.02
C PHE A 128 -5.25 11.73 -23.11
N LYS A 129 -4.75 12.60 -22.22
CA LYS A 129 -5.59 13.45 -21.36
C LYS A 129 -6.43 14.40 -22.20
N VAL A 130 -5.81 15.10 -23.15
CA VAL A 130 -6.51 16.03 -24.05
C VAL A 130 -7.56 15.28 -24.87
N PHE A 131 -7.21 14.12 -25.42
CA PHE A 131 -8.15 13.28 -26.17
C PHE A 131 -9.33 12.79 -25.30
N TYR A 132 -9.04 12.32 -24.09
CA TYR A 132 -10.06 11.81 -23.17
C TYR A 132 -10.99 12.92 -22.68
N GLN A 133 -10.44 14.09 -22.38
CA GLN A 133 -11.22 15.27 -22.03
C GLN A 133 -12.14 15.68 -23.18
N PHE A 134 -11.62 15.76 -24.40
CA PHE A 134 -12.42 16.06 -25.59
C PHE A 134 -13.52 15.02 -25.83
N LYS A 135 -13.20 13.72 -25.66
CA LYS A 135 -14.19 12.64 -25.79
C LYS A 135 -15.30 12.74 -24.75
N ARG A 136 -14.95 13.11 -23.50
CA ARG A 136 -15.92 13.34 -22.43
C ARG A 136 -16.84 14.51 -22.75
N GLU A 137 -16.28 15.64 -23.18
CA GLU A 137 -17.03 16.84 -23.59
C GLU A 137 -18.00 16.54 -24.74
N ARG A 138 -17.60 15.73 -25.72
CA ARG A 138 -18.48 15.29 -26.81
C ARG A 138 -19.63 14.39 -26.36
N GLN A 139 -19.37 13.47 -25.43
CA GLN A 139 -20.41 12.59 -24.88
C GLN A 139 -21.43 13.37 -24.03
N GLU A 140 -20.99 14.42 -23.34
CA GLU A 140 -21.86 15.33 -22.60
C GLU A 140 -22.74 16.18 -23.53
N MET A 141 -22.22 16.63 -24.68
CA MET A 141 -23.01 17.37 -25.68
C MET A 141 -24.01 16.52 -26.46
N GLU A 142 -23.77 15.23 -26.63
CA GLU A 142 -24.63 14.33 -27.42
C GLU A 142 -25.80 13.71 -26.61
N GLY A 143 -26.00 14.10 -25.34
CA GLY A 143 -27.24 13.87 -24.59
C GLY A 143 -27.57 12.41 -24.23
N PHE A 144 -26.67 11.46 -24.47
CA PHE A 144 -26.85 10.06 -24.08
C PHE A 144 -26.24 9.78 -22.70
N GLY A 145 -27.07 10.01 -21.67
CA GLY A 145 -27.11 9.28 -20.41
C GLY A 145 -25.87 9.31 -19.50
N ASN A 146 -26.01 9.94 -18.32
CA ASN A 146 -25.23 9.72 -17.09
C ASN A 146 -23.90 8.95 -17.27
N GLY A 147 -22.97 9.53 -18.02
CA GLY A 147 -21.63 8.98 -18.20
C GLY A 147 -20.85 9.25 -16.93
N LYS A 148 -20.99 8.37 -15.92
CA LYS A 148 -20.07 8.39 -14.79
C LYS A 148 -18.65 8.44 -15.36
N PRO A 149 -17.76 9.31 -14.85
CA PRO A 149 -16.37 9.30 -15.26
C PRO A 149 -15.89 7.85 -15.22
N ASN A 150 -15.22 7.38 -16.28
CA ASN A 150 -14.66 6.05 -16.24
C ASN A 150 -13.54 6.08 -15.19
N ILE A 151 -13.91 5.74 -13.96
CA ILE A 151 -13.07 5.79 -12.75
C ILE A 151 -11.78 5.00 -13.00
N ASP A 152 -11.84 3.95 -13.81
CA ASP A 152 -10.68 3.13 -14.16
C ASP A 152 -9.69 3.89 -15.05
N ILE A 153 -10.17 4.72 -15.98
CA ILE A 153 -9.32 5.58 -16.81
C ILE A 153 -8.68 6.68 -15.96
N GLU A 154 -9.45 7.31 -15.07
CA GLU A 154 -8.90 8.34 -14.17
C GLU A 154 -7.86 7.75 -13.21
N ASN A 155 -8.13 6.57 -12.64
CA ASN A 155 -7.16 5.84 -11.82
C ASN A 155 -5.89 5.50 -12.59
N PHE A 156 -6.01 5.09 -13.86
CA PHE A 156 -4.87 4.79 -14.72
C PHE A 156 -4.05 6.05 -15.04
N LEU A 157 -4.69 7.16 -15.39
CA LEU A 157 -4.00 8.43 -15.65
C LEU A 157 -3.23 8.90 -14.40
N ASN A 158 -3.87 8.86 -13.23
CA ASN A 158 -3.23 9.22 -11.96
C ASN A 158 -2.04 8.30 -11.63
N LEU A 159 -2.15 7.00 -11.91
CA LEU A 159 -1.05 6.06 -11.71
C LEU A 159 0.15 6.40 -12.60
N ILE A 160 -0.05 6.68 -13.88
CA ILE A 160 1.04 7.04 -14.79
C ILE A 160 1.66 8.36 -14.38
N GLU A 161 0.88 9.35 -13.97
CA GLU A 161 1.40 10.62 -13.43
C GLU A 161 2.34 10.38 -12.24
N HIS A 162 1.92 9.54 -11.30
CA HIS A 162 2.76 9.19 -10.15
C HIS A 162 4.05 8.48 -10.58
N MET A 163 3.97 7.52 -11.51
CA MET A 163 5.16 6.83 -12.03
C MET A 163 6.12 7.78 -12.74
N LEU A 164 5.61 8.75 -13.50
CA LEU A 164 6.43 9.77 -14.14
C LEU A 164 7.08 10.72 -13.13
N SER A 165 6.38 11.08 -12.05
CA SER A 165 6.95 11.88 -10.96
C SER A 165 8.07 11.14 -10.22
N LEU A 166 7.94 9.82 -10.05
CA LEU A 166 9.01 8.99 -9.51
C LEU A 166 10.22 8.96 -10.45
N ASN A 167 10.01 8.82 -11.76
CA ASN A 167 11.11 8.87 -12.74
C ASN A 167 11.85 10.21 -12.68
N GLU A 168 11.14 11.34 -12.56
CA GLU A 168 11.76 12.66 -12.38
C GLU A 168 12.62 12.73 -11.10
N ALA A 169 12.12 12.20 -9.98
CA ALA A 169 12.85 12.18 -8.74
C ALA A 169 14.14 11.34 -8.86
N VAL A 170 14.06 10.18 -9.51
CA VAL A 170 15.23 9.34 -9.81
C VAL A 170 16.23 10.12 -10.66
N ILE A 171 15.81 10.68 -11.81
CA ILE A 171 16.70 11.45 -12.71
C ILE A 171 17.40 12.57 -11.94
N LYS A 172 16.66 13.31 -11.09
CA LYS A 172 17.23 14.42 -10.30
C LYS A 172 18.26 13.95 -9.27
N ILE A 173 18.03 12.81 -8.62
CA ILE A 173 18.99 12.23 -7.67
C ILE A 173 20.25 11.82 -8.43
N LEU A 174 20.11 11.13 -9.56
CA LEU A 174 21.23 10.67 -10.38
C LEU A 174 22.07 11.83 -10.92
N ASP A 175 21.43 12.90 -11.40
CA ASP A 175 22.10 14.13 -11.83
C ASP A 175 22.89 14.80 -10.70
N LYS A 176 22.33 14.84 -9.48
CA LYS A 176 22.98 15.44 -8.31
C LYS A 176 24.22 14.64 -7.90
N THR A 177 24.10 13.32 -7.82
CA THR A 177 25.20 12.41 -7.51
C THR A 177 26.32 12.52 -8.54
N HIS A 178 25.99 12.61 -9.84
CA HIS A 178 26.99 12.77 -10.91
C HIS A 178 27.76 14.11 -10.82
N ARG A 179 27.10 15.20 -10.38
CA ARG A 179 27.76 16.52 -10.19
C ARG A 179 28.65 16.57 -8.97
N GLU A 180 28.25 15.94 -7.87
CA GLU A 180 29.04 15.87 -6.63
C GLU A 180 30.34 15.06 -6.79
N GLN A 181 30.40 14.15 -7.76
CA GLN A 181 31.61 13.37 -8.09
C GLN A 181 32.62 14.09 -9.00
N LYS A 182 32.19 15.15 -9.72
CA LYS A 182 33.05 15.92 -10.65
C LYS A 182 33.66 17.19 -10.04
N ALA A 183 33.30 17.53 -8.78
CA ALA A 183 33.78 18.71 -8.05
C ALA A 183 34.92 18.34 -7.08
#